data_AF-A0A368PJL5-F1
#
_entry.id   AF-A0A368PJL5-F1
#
_cell.length_a   1.000
_cell.length_b   1.000
_cell.length_c   1.000
_cell.angle_alpha   90.00
_cell.angle_beta   90.00
_cell.angle_gamma   90.00
#
_symmetry.space_group_name_H-M   'P 1'
#
loop_
_entity.id
_entity.type
_entity.pdbx_description
1 polymer ?
#
loop_
_entity_poly.entity_id
_entity_poly.type
_entity_poly.pdbx_seq_one_letter_code
_entity_poly.pdbx_strand_id
1 'polypeptide(L)'
;MQRLSFAEAELEELRAKVDASERLAFCSREQSYINKLEQLMTIGQAYEDMQTQNQHLLEQLADREDFNIKLVSDSVKMKQASSSLLSEKLMLEKQLQQVHTSLESSKLKMARGEEQMKTCVEQAIKTSAENRHLTISLERAVLDVSNTEKELKWFRSSVGSSEKDYEQTQQKISELRMLLENEKSERRRLEEQYEEVKNEVKELTSETEETTIQKLQDEIKECKAILKCGVCFDRPKEVVITKCFHLFCSPCIQRNLEIRHRKCPGCGTPFGQNDVREAKI
;
A
#
# COMPACT_ATOMS: atom_id res chain seq x y z
N MET A 1 -163.81 -32.95 114.86
CA MET A 1 -162.64 -33.83 114.72
C MET A 1 -162.11 -33.96 113.29
N GLN A 2 -162.93 -33.95 112.23
CA GLN A 2 -162.44 -34.06 110.84
C GLN A 2 -161.62 -32.85 110.32
N ARG A 3 -161.84 -31.63 110.86
CA ARG A 3 -161.10 -30.42 110.43
C ARG A 3 -159.64 -30.37 110.96
N LEU A 4 -159.37 -31.02 112.10
CA LEU A 4 -158.02 -31.08 112.70
C LEU A 4 -157.15 -32.10 111.98
N SER A 5 -157.67 -33.29 111.67
CA SER A 5 -156.94 -34.29 110.90
C SER A 5 -156.65 -33.84 109.46
N PHE A 6 -157.55 -33.03 108.87
CA PHE A 6 -157.33 -32.42 107.56
C PHE A 6 -156.21 -31.38 107.60
N ALA A 7 -156.19 -30.51 108.62
CA ALA A 7 -155.13 -29.52 108.81
C ALA A 7 -153.77 -30.14 109.19
N GLU A 8 -153.76 -31.25 109.93
CA GLU A 8 -152.54 -32.02 110.24
C GLU A 8 -152.00 -32.74 109.00
N ALA A 9 -152.87 -33.34 108.17
CA ALA A 9 -152.49 -33.91 106.89
C ALA A 9 -151.98 -32.84 105.91
N GLU A 10 -152.61 -31.67 105.88
CA GLU A 10 -152.19 -30.51 105.06
C GLU A 10 -150.86 -29.92 105.56
N LEU A 11 -150.62 -29.87 106.88
CA LEU A 11 -149.33 -29.49 107.46
C LEU A 11 -148.22 -30.49 107.14
N GLU A 12 -148.50 -31.78 107.20
CA GLU A 12 -147.52 -32.82 106.86
C GLU A 12 -147.24 -32.85 105.36
N GLU A 13 -148.24 -32.58 104.51
CA GLU A 13 -148.08 -32.38 103.08
C GLU A 13 -147.25 -31.11 102.77
N LEU A 14 -147.48 -30.02 103.51
CA LEU A 14 -146.69 -28.79 103.39
C LEU A 14 -145.25 -29.00 103.86
N ARG A 15 -145.01 -29.75 104.95
CA ARG A 15 -143.67 -30.13 105.40
C ARG A 15 -142.95 -31.00 104.38
N ALA A 16 -143.62 -32.00 103.82
CA ALA A 16 -143.07 -32.82 102.75
C ALA A 16 -142.75 -31.99 101.49
N LYS A 17 -143.57 -30.98 101.17
CA LYS A 17 -143.29 -30.02 100.07
C LYS A 17 -142.11 -29.11 100.37
N VAL A 18 -141.96 -28.63 101.61
CA VAL A 18 -140.81 -27.83 102.04
C VAL A 18 -139.54 -28.67 102.00
N ASP A 19 -139.54 -29.87 102.58
CA ASP A 19 -138.39 -30.79 102.55
C ASP A 19 -138.01 -31.17 101.11
N ALA A 20 -139.00 -31.41 100.24
CA ALA A 20 -138.75 -31.66 98.82
C ALA A 20 -138.16 -30.44 98.11
N SER A 21 -138.67 -29.23 98.40
CA SER A 21 -138.15 -27.97 97.87
C SER A 21 -136.73 -27.68 98.35
N GLU A 22 -136.42 -27.94 99.62
CA GLU A 22 -135.09 -27.76 100.20
C GLU A 22 -134.08 -28.76 99.62
N ARG A 23 -134.48 -30.03 99.44
CA ARG A 23 -133.66 -31.03 98.75
C ARG A 23 -133.42 -30.66 97.29
N LEU A 24 -134.44 -30.18 96.58
CA LEU A 24 -134.30 -29.70 95.19
C LEU A 24 -133.39 -28.47 95.11
N ALA A 25 -133.50 -27.52 96.04
CA ALA A 25 -132.63 -26.34 96.11
C ALA A 25 -131.17 -26.73 96.43
N PHE A 26 -130.96 -27.69 97.34
CA PHE A 26 -129.64 -28.24 97.64
C PHE A 26 -129.04 -28.93 96.41
N CYS A 27 -129.76 -29.85 95.76
CA CYS A 27 -129.31 -30.52 94.54
C CYS A 27 -129.05 -29.51 93.39
N SER A 28 -129.90 -28.49 93.22
CA SER A 28 -129.69 -27.46 92.20
C SER A 28 -128.46 -26.60 92.49
N ARG A 29 -128.19 -26.30 93.76
CA ARG A 29 -127.00 -25.53 94.18
C ARG A 29 -125.73 -26.35 94.02
N GLU A 30 -125.75 -27.62 94.41
CA GLU A 30 -124.66 -28.58 94.20
C GLU A 30 -124.37 -28.75 92.71
N GLN A 31 -125.38 -28.97 91.86
CA GLN A 31 -125.22 -29.03 90.41
C GLN A 31 -124.65 -27.72 89.84
N SER A 32 -125.07 -26.56 90.35
CA SER A 32 -124.50 -25.28 89.93
C SER A 32 -123.02 -25.13 90.30
N TYR A 33 -122.58 -25.67 91.45
CA TYR A 33 -121.16 -25.70 91.82
C TYR A 33 -120.37 -26.67 90.93
N ILE A 34 -120.91 -27.87 90.67
CA ILE A 34 -120.29 -28.85 89.76
C ILE A 34 -120.10 -28.24 88.36
N ASN A 35 -121.13 -27.63 87.79
CA ASN A 35 -121.04 -26.98 86.47
C ASN A 35 -119.99 -25.86 86.44
N LYS A 36 -119.81 -25.09 87.54
CA LYS A 36 -118.75 -24.07 87.64
C LYS A 36 -117.37 -24.69 87.72
N LEU A 37 -117.20 -25.80 88.45
CA LEU A 37 -115.95 -26.53 88.52
C LEU A 37 -115.57 -27.10 87.13
N GLU A 38 -116.52 -27.68 86.41
CA GLU A 38 -116.30 -28.17 85.03
C GLU A 38 -115.89 -27.03 84.07
N GLN A 39 -116.51 -25.86 84.18
CA GLN A 39 -116.12 -24.68 83.41
C GLN A 39 -114.71 -24.20 83.77
N LEU A 40 -114.37 -24.14 85.05
CA LEU A 40 -113.02 -23.78 85.51
C LEU A 40 -111.96 -24.78 85.01
N MET A 41 -112.27 -26.07 85.01
CA MET A 41 -111.38 -27.10 84.45
C MET A 41 -111.19 -26.93 82.94
N THR A 42 -112.27 -26.63 82.20
CA THR A 42 -112.22 -26.41 80.75
C THR A 42 -111.38 -25.17 80.41
N ILE A 43 -111.58 -24.07 81.14
CA ILE A 43 -110.78 -22.85 80.97
C ILE A 43 -109.32 -23.09 81.36
N GLY A 44 -109.07 -23.83 82.45
CA GLY A 44 -107.74 -24.22 82.91
C GLY A 44 -106.97 -25.01 81.85
N GLN A 45 -107.59 -26.04 81.27
CA GLN A 45 -106.97 -26.82 80.19
C GLN A 45 -106.66 -25.97 78.96
N ALA A 46 -107.62 -25.13 78.52
CA ALA A 46 -107.39 -24.24 77.38
C ALA A 46 -106.24 -23.24 77.64
N TYR A 47 -106.10 -22.77 78.88
CA TYR A 47 -105.00 -21.91 79.28
C TYR A 47 -103.65 -22.65 79.30
N GLU A 48 -103.61 -23.87 79.83
CA GLU A 48 -102.40 -24.72 79.83
C GLU A 48 -101.95 -25.08 78.41
N ASP A 49 -102.87 -25.42 77.53
CA ASP A 49 -102.60 -25.71 76.11
C ASP A 49 -102.04 -24.45 75.42
N MET A 50 -102.65 -23.28 75.62
CA MET A 50 -102.17 -22.01 75.10
C MET A 50 -100.78 -21.66 75.65
N GLN A 51 -100.54 -21.92 76.94
CA GLN A 51 -99.25 -21.67 77.58
C GLN A 51 -98.16 -22.56 76.98
N THR A 52 -98.45 -23.84 76.74
CA THR A 52 -97.53 -24.78 76.09
C THR A 52 -97.26 -24.38 74.64
N GLN A 53 -98.29 -23.97 73.91
CA GLN A 53 -98.15 -23.45 72.55
C GLN A 53 -97.27 -22.20 72.50
N ASN A 54 -97.48 -21.26 73.43
CA ASN A 54 -96.67 -20.04 73.52
C ASN A 54 -95.21 -20.36 73.85
N GLN A 55 -94.95 -21.29 74.76
CA GLN A 55 -93.60 -21.73 75.10
C GLN A 55 -92.87 -22.30 73.87
N HIS A 56 -93.54 -23.17 73.11
CA HIS A 56 -92.99 -23.73 71.88
C HIS A 56 -92.75 -22.66 70.79
N LEU A 57 -93.65 -21.68 70.65
CA LEU A 57 -93.42 -20.56 69.73
C LEU A 57 -92.22 -19.69 70.14
N LEU A 58 -92.03 -19.45 71.44
CA LEU A 58 -90.85 -18.73 71.95
C LEU A 58 -89.56 -19.49 71.67
N GLU A 59 -89.54 -20.81 71.85
CA GLU A 59 -88.39 -21.65 71.50
C GLU A 59 -88.07 -21.60 70.00
N GLN A 60 -89.09 -21.70 69.15
CA GLN A 60 -88.89 -21.57 67.69
C GLN A 60 -88.38 -20.20 67.28
N LEU A 61 -88.81 -19.12 67.96
CA LEU A 61 -88.30 -17.78 67.72
C LEU A 61 -86.83 -17.68 68.12
N ALA A 62 -86.46 -18.20 69.29
CA ALA A 62 -85.07 -18.23 69.75
C ALA A 62 -84.15 -19.01 68.79
N ASP A 63 -84.57 -20.20 68.35
CA ASP A 63 -83.81 -21.00 67.38
C ASP A 63 -83.62 -20.27 66.04
N ARG A 64 -84.66 -19.55 65.58
CA ARG A 64 -84.59 -18.74 64.37
C ARG A 64 -83.67 -17.53 64.53
N GLU A 65 -83.69 -16.87 65.69
CA GLU A 65 -82.79 -15.77 66.03
C GLU A 65 -81.34 -16.23 66.04
N ASP A 66 -81.03 -17.38 66.67
CA ASP A 66 -79.69 -17.98 66.67
C ASP A 66 -79.20 -18.32 65.27
N PHE A 67 -80.08 -18.88 64.43
CA PHE A 67 -79.74 -19.16 63.03
C PHE A 67 -79.50 -17.87 62.23
N ASN A 68 -80.31 -16.83 62.46
CA ASN A 68 -80.15 -15.53 61.82
C ASN A 68 -78.81 -14.89 62.20
N ILE A 69 -78.44 -14.91 63.48
CA ILE A 69 -77.16 -14.40 63.99
C ILE A 69 -75.99 -15.12 63.31
N LYS A 70 -76.04 -16.46 63.18
CA LYS A 70 -75.02 -17.25 62.48
C LYS A 70 -74.90 -16.84 61.02
N LEU A 71 -76.01 -16.75 60.29
CA LEU A 71 -76.02 -16.33 58.89
C LEU A 71 -75.44 -14.93 58.69
N VAL A 72 -75.80 -13.96 59.54
CA VAL A 72 -75.25 -12.61 59.48
C VAL A 72 -73.76 -12.61 59.77
N SER A 73 -73.31 -13.36 60.79
CA SER A 73 -71.89 -13.51 61.12
C SER A 73 -71.09 -14.06 59.93
N ASP A 74 -71.59 -15.11 59.30
CA ASP A 74 -70.91 -15.75 58.17
C ASP A 74 -70.96 -14.89 56.91
N SER A 75 -72.05 -14.16 56.67
CA SER A 75 -72.14 -13.16 55.60
C SER A 75 -71.11 -12.04 55.78
N VAL A 76 -70.89 -11.57 57.02
CA VAL A 76 -69.89 -10.53 57.31
C VAL A 76 -68.48 -11.08 57.09
N LYS A 77 -68.18 -12.28 57.61
CA LYS A 77 -66.87 -12.93 57.41
C LYS A 77 -66.57 -13.13 55.92
N MET A 78 -67.55 -13.62 55.15
CA MET A 78 -67.41 -13.83 53.71
C MET A 78 -67.17 -12.51 52.97
N LYS A 79 -67.90 -11.44 53.31
CA LYS A 79 -67.71 -10.12 52.71
C LYS A 79 -66.34 -9.54 53.04
N GLN A 80 -65.87 -9.69 54.28
CA GLN A 80 -64.53 -9.26 54.69
C GLN A 80 -63.45 -10.04 53.93
N ALA A 81 -63.55 -11.37 53.87
CA ALA A 81 -62.62 -12.21 53.11
C ALA A 81 -62.60 -11.84 51.62
N SER A 82 -63.78 -11.65 51.00
CA SER A 82 -63.88 -11.21 49.61
C SER A 82 -63.23 -9.85 49.37
N SER A 83 -63.40 -8.90 50.29
CA SER A 83 -62.77 -7.58 50.17
C SER A 83 -61.25 -7.64 50.28
N SER A 84 -60.72 -8.49 51.19
CA SER A 84 -59.29 -8.71 51.34
C SER A 84 -58.68 -9.36 50.09
N LEU A 85 -59.31 -10.41 49.56
CA LEU A 85 -58.86 -11.09 48.33
C LEU A 85 -58.91 -10.16 47.12
N LEU A 86 -59.93 -9.29 47.03
CA LEU A 86 -60.02 -8.31 45.95
C LEU A 86 -58.86 -7.29 46.01
N SER A 87 -58.53 -6.81 47.21
CA SER A 87 -57.39 -5.92 47.43
C SER A 87 -56.07 -6.58 47.04
N GLU A 88 -55.85 -7.83 47.46
CA GLU A 88 -54.66 -8.61 47.12
C GLU A 88 -54.54 -8.84 45.60
N LYS A 89 -55.64 -9.22 44.95
CA LYS A 89 -55.70 -9.36 43.49
C LYS A 89 -55.27 -8.07 42.77
N LEU A 90 -55.82 -6.92 43.17
CA LEU A 90 -55.49 -5.63 42.57
C LEU A 90 -54.01 -5.26 42.79
N MET A 91 -53.45 -5.58 43.96
CA MET A 91 -52.02 -5.37 44.22
C MET A 91 -51.14 -6.25 43.33
N LEU A 92 -51.49 -7.53 43.17
CA LEU A 92 -50.76 -8.46 42.29
C LEU A 92 -50.85 -8.05 40.83
N GLU A 93 -52.01 -7.61 40.35
CA GLU A 93 -52.18 -7.08 38.99
C GLU A 93 -51.27 -5.87 38.74
N LYS A 94 -51.19 -4.95 39.70
CA LYS A 94 -50.29 -3.78 39.62
C LYS A 94 -48.81 -4.20 39.60
N GLN A 95 -48.41 -5.14 40.45
CA GLN A 95 -47.05 -5.67 40.46
C GLN A 95 -46.70 -6.36 39.13
N LEU A 96 -47.63 -7.14 38.58
CA LEU A 96 -47.45 -7.82 37.29
C LEU A 96 -47.27 -6.79 36.17
N GLN A 97 -48.07 -5.73 36.13
CA GLN A 97 -47.93 -4.66 35.14
C GLN A 97 -46.59 -3.92 35.27
N GLN A 98 -46.11 -3.70 36.49
CA GLN A 98 -44.79 -3.11 36.74
C GLN A 98 -43.65 -4.01 36.26
N VAL A 99 -43.71 -5.32 36.56
CA VAL A 99 -42.71 -6.29 36.08
C VAL A 99 -42.75 -6.40 34.56
N HIS A 100 -43.93 -6.43 33.96
CA HIS A 100 -44.11 -6.48 32.51
C HIS A 100 -43.48 -5.27 31.82
N THR A 101 -43.75 -4.05 32.31
CA THR A 101 -43.14 -2.82 31.75
C THR A 101 -41.62 -2.79 31.92
N SER A 102 -41.10 -3.25 33.05
CA SER A 102 -39.65 -3.39 33.26
C SER A 102 -39.02 -4.42 32.31
N LEU A 103 -39.69 -5.57 32.11
CA LEU A 103 -39.26 -6.62 31.20
C LEU A 103 -39.21 -6.13 29.75
N GLU A 104 -40.25 -5.44 29.28
CA GLU A 104 -40.28 -4.88 27.93
C GLU A 104 -39.19 -3.81 27.72
N SER A 105 -38.92 -2.98 28.73
CA SER A 105 -37.79 -2.04 28.71
C SER A 105 -36.44 -2.76 28.60
N SER A 106 -36.26 -3.85 29.35
CA SER A 106 -35.05 -4.67 29.29
C SER A 106 -34.87 -5.35 27.93
N LYS A 107 -35.93 -5.95 27.38
CA LYS A 107 -35.92 -6.56 26.04
C LYS A 107 -35.51 -5.55 24.96
N LEU A 108 -36.06 -4.33 25.02
CA LEU A 108 -35.70 -3.27 24.08
C LEU A 108 -34.22 -2.87 24.19
N LYS A 109 -33.67 -2.80 25.42
CA LYS A 109 -32.25 -2.53 25.63
C LYS A 109 -31.36 -3.66 25.11
N MET A 110 -31.76 -4.92 25.33
CA MET A 110 -31.05 -6.08 24.80
C MET A 110 -31.02 -6.05 23.26
N ALA A 111 -32.17 -5.85 22.60
CA ALA A 111 -32.24 -5.78 21.14
C ALA A 111 -31.37 -4.64 20.57
N ARG A 112 -31.35 -3.47 21.22
CA ARG A 112 -30.44 -2.36 20.84
C ARG A 112 -28.97 -2.73 21.01
N GLY A 113 -28.63 -3.40 22.10
CA GLY A 113 -27.26 -3.87 22.35
C GLY A 113 -26.80 -4.92 21.34
N GLU A 114 -27.68 -5.84 20.96
CA GLU A 114 -27.43 -6.86 19.94
C GLU A 114 -27.18 -6.21 18.56
N GLU A 115 -27.99 -5.23 18.15
CA GLU A 115 -27.80 -4.52 16.88
C GLU A 115 -26.50 -3.70 16.85
N GLN A 116 -26.16 -3.04 17.97
CA GLN A 116 -24.89 -2.34 18.12
C GLN A 116 -23.69 -3.30 18.04
N MET A 117 -23.79 -4.45 18.70
CA MET A 117 -22.75 -5.49 18.66
C MET A 117 -22.56 -6.01 17.23
N LYS A 118 -23.67 -6.29 16.53
CA LYS A 118 -23.64 -6.74 15.13
C LYS A 118 -22.93 -5.72 14.23
N THR A 119 -23.28 -4.44 14.35
CA THR A 119 -22.63 -3.35 13.59
C THR A 119 -21.12 -3.27 13.90
N CYS A 120 -20.74 -3.37 15.19
CA CYS A 120 -19.35 -3.36 15.61
C CYS A 120 -18.55 -4.53 15.01
N VAL A 121 -19.14 -5.74 15.03
CA VAL A 121 -18.52 -6.94 14.46
C VAL A 121 -18.37 -6.81 12.94
N GLU A 122 -19.39 -6.33 12.23
CA GLU A 122 -19.31 -6.08 10.78
C GLU A 122 -18.21 -5.08 10.42
N GLN A 123 -18.10 -3.99 11.20
CA GLN A 123 -17.03 -3.00 11.03
C GLN A 123 -15.65 -3.59 11.32
N ALA A 124 -15.50 -4.40 12.37
CA ALA A 124 -14.25 -5.07 12.71
C ALA A 124 -13.80 -6.04 11.60
N ILE A 125 -14.73 -6.81 11.03
CA ILE A 125 -14.46 -7.71 9.90
C ILE A 125 -14.00 -6.91 8.68
N LYS A 126 -14.69 -5.82 8.33
CA LYS A 126 -14.32 -4.96 7.19
C LYS A 126 -12.92 -4.38 7.35
N THR A 127 -12.63 -3.76 8.50
CA THR A 127 -11.30 -3.18 8.78
C THR A 127 -10.20 -4.26 8.80
N SER A 128 -10.50 -5.45 9.32
CA SER A 128 -9.56 -6.58 9.29
C SER A 128 -9.23 -7.01 7.86
N ALA A 129 -10.22 -7.10 6.97
CA ALA A 129 -10.02 -7.42 5.56
C ALA A 129 -9.18 -6.35 4.85
N GLU A 130 -9.49 -5.07 5.07
CA GLU A 130 -8.72 -3.93 4.53
C GLU A 130 -7.26 -3.97 5.00
N ASN A 131 -7.02 -4.18 6.29
CA ASN A 131 -5.67 -4.33 6.84
C ASN A 131 -4.91 -5.50 6.21
N ARG A 132 -5.57 -6.65 6.03
CA ARG A 132 -4.96 -7.81 5.35
C ARG A 132 -4.57 -7.48 3.91
N HIS A 133 -5.42 -6.77 3.17
CA HIS A 133 -5.10 -6.31 1.82
C HIS A 133 -3.91 -5.35 1.80
N LEU A 134 -3.87 -4.39 2.73
CA LEU A 134 -2.75 -3.46 2.87
C LEU A 134 -1.44 -4.17 3.20
N THR A 135 -1.45 -5.15 4.11
CA THR A 135 -0.28 -5.97 4.43
C THR A 135 0.26 -6.70 3.20
N ILE A 136 -0.62 -7.38 2.44
CA ILE A 136 -0.21 -8.08 1.21
C ILE A 136 0.37 -7.10 0.16
N SER A 137 -0.25 -5.93 0.01
CA SER A 137 0.24 -4.90 -0.91
C SER A 137 1.60 -4.36 -0.49
N LEU A 138 1.81 -4.17 0.82
CA LEU A 138 3.08 -3.70 1.37
C LEU A 138 4.18 -4.76 1.19
N GLU A 139 3.90 -6.03 1.47
CA GLU A 139 4.83 -7.13 1.25
C GLU A 139 5.26 -7.22 -0.22
N ARG A 140 4.32 -7.04 -1.16
CA ARG A 140 4.64 -6.99 -2.59
C ARG A 140 5.55 -5.80 -2.93
N ALA A 141 5.23 -4.61 -2.45
CA ALA A 141 6.04 -3.42 -2.69
C ALA A 141 7.47 -3.58 -2.11
N VAL A 142 7.61 -4.20 -0.95
CA VAL A 142 8.92 -4.51 -0.34
C VAL A 142 9.72 -5.47 -1.22
N LEU A 143 9.07 -6.51 -1.77
CA LEU A 143 9.73 -7.44 -2.69
C LEU A 143 10.20 -6.74 -3.97
N ASP A 144 9.34 -5.88 -4.54
CA ASP A 144 9.67 -5.10 -5.74
C ASP A 144 10.85 -4.16 -5.49
N VAL A 145 10.86 -3.45 -4.36
CA VAL A 145 12.00 -2.62 -3.94
C VAL A 145 13.27 -3.46 -3.83
N SER A 146 13.22 -4.61 -3.14
CA SER A 146 14.38 -5.50 -3.01
C SER A 146 14.91 -5.99 -4.37
N ASN A 147 14.03 -6.24 -5.34
CA ASN A 147 14.44 -6.64 -6.69
C ASN A 147 15.09 -5.48 -7.45
N THR A 148 14.48 -4.29 -7.42
CA THR A 148 15.06 -3.09 -8.06
C THR A 148 16.39 -2.67 -7.44
N GLU A 149 16.58 -2.86 -6.12
CA GLU A 149 17.86 -2.65 -5.45
C GLU A 149 18.95 -3.59 -5.98
N LYS A 150 18.61 -4.86 -6.22
CA LYS A 150 19.55 -5.83 -6.83
C LYS A 150 19.90 -5.43 -8.26
N GLU A 151 18.93 -5.00 -9.06
CA GLU A 151 19.16 -4.51 -10.42
C GLU A 151 20.04 -3.26 -10.41
N LEU A 152 19.76 -2.28 -9.56
CA LEU A 152 20.58 -1.08 -9.39
C LEU A 152 22.02 -1.43 -8.99
N LYS A 153 22.21 -2.40 -8.10
CA LYS A 153 23.55 -2.89 -7.71
C LYS A 153 24.28 -3.49 -8.91
N TRP A 154 23.60 -4.29 -9.72
CA TRP A 154 24.17 -4.89 -10.94
C TRP A 154 24.55 -3.80 -11.97
N PHE A 155 23.64 -2.86 -12.25
CA PHE A 155 23.92 -1.74 -13.16
C PHE A 155 25.11 -0.91 -12.68
N ARG A 156 25.21 -0.63 -11.38
CA ARG A 156 26.36 0.10 -10.81
C ARG A 156 27.68 -0.63 -11.04
N SER A 157 27.71 -1.95 -10.88
CA SER A 157 28.91 -2.75 -11.18
C SER A 157 29.27 -2.73 -12.67
N SER A 158 28.27 -2.82 -13.55
CA SER A 158 28.48 -2.75 -15.01
C SER A 158 29.01 -1.38 -15.46
N VAL A 159 28.42 -0.28 -14.96
CA VAL A 159 28.91 1.08 -15.21
C VAL A 159 30.34 1.24 -14.71
N GLY A 160 30.65 0.80 -13.50
CA GLY A 160 32.01 0.89 -12.96
C GLY A 160 33.05 0.09 -13.76
N SER A 161 32.69 -1.01 -14.42
CA SER A 161 33.59 -1.69 -15.36
C SER A 161 33.77 -0.90 -16.65
N SER A 162 32.69 -0.36 -17.22
CA SER A 162 32.75 0.45 -18.44
C SER A 162 33.52 1.76 -18.24
N GLU A 163 33.41 2.38 -17.05
CA GLU A 163 34.18 3.58 -16.70
C GLU A 163 35.68 3.30 -16.67
N LYS A 164 36.11 2.17 -16.10
CA LYS A 164 37.52 1.74 -16.12
C LYS A 164 38.03 1.51 -17.55
N ASP A 165 37.24 0.84 -18.39
CA ASP A 165 37.61 0.60 -19.78
C ASP A 165 37.71 1.92 -20.57
N TYR A 166 36.81 2.86 -20.28
CA TYR A 166 36.84 4.21 -20.85
C TYR A 166 38.09 4.98 -20.40
N GLU A 167 38.44 4.97 -19.11
CA GLU A 167 39.66 5.58 -18.58
C GLU A 167 40.92 5.00 -19.22
N GLN A 168 41.01 3.68 -19.35
CA GLN A 168 42.14 3.01 -20.03
C GLN A 168 42.23 3.41 -21.51
N THR A 169 41.09 3.49 -22.20
CA THR A 169 41.04 3.92 -23.59
C THR A 169 41.49 5.37 -23.73
N GLN A 170 41.06 6.23 -22.81
CA GLN A 170 41.44 7.64 -22.79
C GLN A 170 42.95 7.82 -22.52
N GLN A 171 43.54 7.02 -21.64
CA GLN A 171 45.01 6.98 -21.43
C GLN A 171 45.74 6.58 -22.71
N LYS A 172 45.34 5.48 -23.36
CA LYS A 172 45.93 5.03 -24.64
C LYS A 172 45.81 6.10 -25.73
N ILE A 173 44.68 6.79 -25.82
CA ILE A 173 44.51 7.90 -26.76
C ILE A 173 45.51 9.03 -26.46
N SER A 174 45.72 9.37 -25.18
CA SER A 174 46.71 10.38 -24.79
C SER A 174 48.14 9.98 -25.15
N GLU A 175 48.51 8.73 -24.89
CA GLU A 175 49.82 8.17 -25.25
C GLU A 175 50.04 8.21 -26.78
N LEU A 176 49.06 7.74 -27.56
CA LEU A 176 49.12 7.78 -29.02
C LEU A 176 49.20 9.22 -29.56
N ARG A 177 48.51 10.18 -28.93
CA ARG A 177 48.62 11.60 -29.30
C ARG A 177 50.03 12.14 -29.05
N MET A 178 50.66 11.79 -27.94
CA MET A 178 52.05 12.17 -27.66
C MET A 178 53.02 11.55 -28.66
N LEU A 179 52.89 10.26 -28.94
CA LEU A 179 53.72 9.58 -29.95
C LEU A 179 53.56 10.21 -31.33
N LEU A 180 52.33 10.53 -31.72
CA LEU A 180 52.05 11.21 -32.99
C LEU A 180 52.73 12.59 -33.05
N GLU A 181 52.74 13.35 -31.97
CA GLU A 181 53.42 14.66 -31.94
C GLU A 181 54.95 14.50 -32.01
N ASN A 182 55.51 13.52 -31.31
CA ASN A 182 56.94 13.21 -31.38
C ASN A 182 57.37 12.78 -32.80
N GLU A 183 56.61 11.88 -33.44
CA GLU A 183 56.87 11.49 -34.83
C GLU A 183 56.75 12.68 -35.79
N LYS A 184 55.79 13.59 -35.57
CA LYS A 184 55.70 14.83 -36.36
C LYS A 184 56.88 15.77 -36.15
N SER A 185 57.43 15.87 -34.93
CA SER A 185 58.63 16.67 -34.68
C SER A 185 59.88 16.04 -35.29
N GLU A 186 60.05 14.71 -35.17
CA GLU A 186 61.18 14.01 -35.79
C GLU A 186 61.11 14.07 -37.31
N ARG A 187 59.92 13.89 -37.90
CA ARG A 187 59.71 14.09 -39.34
C ARG A 187 60.13 15.50 -39.78
N ARG A 188 59.71 16.55 -39.06
CA ARG A 188 60.13 17.94 -39.35
C ARG A 188 61.65 18.09 -39.30
N ARG A 189 62.30 17.56 -38.26
CA ARG A 189 63.76 17.62 -38.12
C ARG A 189 64.49 16.90 -39.26
N LEU A 190 64.01 15.72 -39.65
CA LEU A 190 64.56 14.98 -40.79
C LEU A 190 64.32 15.69 -42.12
N GLU A 191 63.15 16.32 -42.30
CA GLU A 191 62.85 17.16 -43.47
C GLU A 191 63.79 18.37 -43.55
N GLU A 192 64.06 19.04 -42.43
CA GLU A 192 65.02 20.15 -42.33
C GLU A 192 66.45 19.68 -42.70
N GLN A 193 66.94 18.60 -42.08
CA GLN A 193 68.25 18.01 -42.40
C GLN A 193 68.36 17.56 -43.86
N TYR A 194 67.29 16.99 -44.41
CA TYR A 194 67.25 16.59 -45.81
C TYR A 194 67.38 17.80 -46.73
N GLU A 195 66.67 18.90 -46.44
CA GLU A 195 66.77 20.11 -47.26
C GLU A 195 68.15 20.79 -47.11
N GLU A 196 68.75 20.77 -45.92
CA GLU A 196 70.14 21.22 -45.71
C GLU A 196 71.13 20.44 -46.59
N VAL A 197 71.14 19.10 -46.51
CA VAL A 197 72.04 18.25 -47.33
C VAL A 197 71.75 18.42 -48.82
N LYS A 198 70.48 18.51 -49.21
CA LYS A 198 70.09 18.76 -50.60
C LYS A 198 70.62 20.10 -51.11
N ASN A 199 70.62 21.14 -50.29
CA ASN A 199 71.20 22.43 -50.64
C ASN A 199 72.73 22.35 -50.71
N GLU A 200 73.38 21.68 -49.76
CA GLU A 200 74.83 21.45 -49.79
C GLU A 200 75.27 20.67 -51.05
N VAL A 201 74.52 19.64 -51.44
CA VAL A 201 74.75 18.90 -52.70
C VAL A 201 74.57 19.82 -53.91
N LYS A 202 73.54 20.66 -53.95
CA LYS A 202 73.34 21.63 -55.04
C LYS A 202 74.50 22.63 -55.13
N GLU A 203 74.96 23.17 -54.00
CA GLU A 203 76.09 24.09 -53.95
C GLU A 203 77.37 23.40 -54.46
N LEU A 204 77.72 22.24 -53.90
CA LEU A 204 78.91 21.47 -54.29
C LEU A 204 78.88 21.08 -55.77
N THR A 205 77.73 20.63 -56.30
CA THR A 205 77.61 20.28 -57.73
C THR A 205 77.70 21.51 -58.64
N SER A 206 77.08 22.64 -58.26
CA SER A 206 77.18 23.88 -59.03
C SER A 206 78.60 24.48 -59.07
N GLU A 207 79.32 24.44 -57.95
CA GLU A 207 80.67 25.02 -57.86
C GLU A 207 81.74 24.11 -58.49
N THR A 208 81.61 22.79 -58.37
CA THR A 208 82.63 21.86 -58.91
C THR A 208 82.42 21.52 -60.38
N GLU A 209 81.19 21.45 -60.89
CA GLU A 209 80.99 21.14 -62.31
C GLU A 209 81.45 22.28 -63.22
N GLU A 210 81.03 23.52 -62.97
CA GLU A 210 81.41 24.65 -63.84
C GLU A 210 82.91 24.96 -63.78
N THR A 211 83.51 24.96 -62.59
CA THR A 211 84.94 25.30 -62.45
C THR A 211 85.88 24.21 -62.96
N THR A 212 85.50 22.94 -62.84
CA THR A 212 86.32 21.81 -63.33
C THR A 212 86.21 21.68 -64.85
N ILE A 213 85.02 21.89 -65.42
CA ILE A 213 84.82 21.90 -66.88
C ILE A 213 85.64 23.03 -67.52
N GLN A 214 85.64 24.22 -66.94
CA GLN A 214 86.38 25.36 -67.48
C GLN A 214 87.90 25.14 -67.44
N LYS A 215 88.45 24.62 -66.33
CA LYS A 215 89.88 24.31 -66.21
C LYS A 215 90.33 23.24 -67.20
N LEU A 216 89.56 22.18 -67.39
CA LEU A 216 89.86 21.14 -68.38
C LEU A 216 89.79 21.68 -69.83
N GLN A 217 88.88 22.61 -70.12
CA GLN A 217 88.82 23.25 -71.44
C GLN A 217 90.03 24.16 -71.70
N ASP A 218 90.50 24.89 -70.69
CA ASP A 218 91.68 25.75 -70.80
C ASP A 218 92.97 24.93 -70.97
N GLU A 219 93.14 23.83 -70.24
CA GLU A 219 94.26 22.90 -70.44
C GLU A 219 94.27 22.29 -71.84
N ILE A 220 93.10 21.85 -72.36
CA ILE A 220 92.99 21.34 -73.74
C ILE A 220 93.39 22.42 -74.76
N LYS A 221 93.05 23.68 -74.51
CA LYS A 221 93.37 24.81 -75.39
C LYS A 221 94.88 25.09 -75.41
N GLU A 222 95.54 25.03 -74.25
CA GLU A 222 96.99 25.15 -74.14
C GLU A 222 97.74 24.01 -74.84
N CYS A 223 97.33 22.75 -74.62
CA CYS A 223 97.93 21.61 -75.30
C CYS A 223 97.79 21.71 -76.83
N LYS A 224 96.63 22.15 -77.33
CA LYS A 224 96.40 22.37 -78.77
C LYS A 224 97.27 23.50 -79.35
N ALA A 225 97.59 24.53 -78.56
CA ALA A 225 98.44 25.63 -79.02
C ALA A 225 99.90 25.19 -79.24
N ILE A 226 100.43 24.31 -78.37
CA ILE A 226 101.81 23.79 -78.46
C ILE A 226 102.06 23.00 -79.75
N LEU A 227 101.03 22.31 -80.26
CA LEU A 227 101.13 21.48 -81.47
C LEU A 227 101.13 22.29 -82.78
N LYS A 228 100.78 23.57 -82.73
CA LYS A 228 100.80 24.45 -83.92
C LYS A 228 102.21 24.92 -84.26
N CYS A 229 102.48 25.09 -85.53
CA CYS A 229 103.76 25.54 -86.08
C CYS A 229 104.08 26.97 -85.66
N GLY A 230 105.24 27.21 -85.04
CA GLY A 230 105.66 28.54 -84.56
C GLY A 230 105.99 29.58 -85.64
N VAL A 231 105.77 29.28 -86.93
CA VAL A 231 105.95 30.22 -88.06
C VAL A 231 104.62 30.75 -88.56
N CYS A 232 103.58 29.91 -88.60
CA CYS A 232 102.26 30.31 -89.08
C CYS A 232 101.18 30.32 -87.99
N PHE A 233 101.46 29.75 -86.80
CA PHE A 233 100.58 29.62 -85.64
C PHE A 233 99.21 28.97 -85.93
N ASP A 234 99.13 28.23 -87.02
CA ASP A 234 97.86 27.71 -87.55
C ASP A 234 97.94 26.22 -87.83
N ARG A 235 98.88 25.82 -88.70
CA ARG A 235 99.08 24.42 -89.10
C ARG A 235 99.85 23.62 -88.06
N PRO A 236 99.60 22.30 -87.93
CA PRO A 236 100.38 21.46 -87.04
C PRO A 236 101.85 21.40 -87.45
N LYS A 237 102.69 21.05 -86.50
CA LYS A 237 104.10 20.72 -86.74
C LYS A 237 104.13 19.36 -87.46
N GLU A 238 104.67 19.30 -88.68
CA GLU A 238 104.67 18.11 -89.55
C GLU A 238 106.07 17.73 -90.03
N VAL A 239 107.03 18.65 -89.95
CA VAL A 239 108.40 18.43 -90.38
C VAL A 239 109.36 18.82 -89.28
N VAL A 240 110.46 18.08 -89.19
CA VAL A 240 111.57 18.35 -88.28
C VAL A 240 112.82 18.64 -89.08
N ILE A 241 113.57 19.66 -88.67
CA ILE A 241 114.90 19.93 -89.19
C ILE A 241 115.89 19.10 -88.38
N THR A 242 116.46 18.05 -88.96
CA THR A 242 117.28 17.05 -88.26
C THR A 242 118.59 17.61 -87.68
N LYS A 243 119.02 18.80 -88.11
CA LYS A 243 120.22 19.48 -87.58
C LYS A 243 119.98 20.18 -86.24
N CYS A 244 118.76 20.60 -85.95
CA CYS A 244 118.44 21.35 -84.72
C CYS A 244 117.14 20.88 -84.02
N PHE A 245 116.49 19.85 -84.57
CA PHE A 245 115.29 19.20 -84.05
C PHE A 245 114.08 20.12 -83.82
N HIS A 246 114.08 21.33 -84.38
CA HIS A 246 112.91 22.19 -84.35
C HIS A 246 111.85 21.72 -85.36
N LEU A 247 110.60 21.68 -84.90
CA LEU A 247 109.46 21.23 -85.69
C LEU A 247 108.60 22.39 -86.18
N PHE A 248 108.15 22.28 -87.43
CA PHE A 248 107.34 23.29 -88.12
C PHE A 248 106.38 22.63 -89.10
N CYS A 249 105.52 23.43 -89.72
CA CYS A 249 104.65 22.96 -90.79
C CYS A 249 105.47 22.70 -92.06
N SER A 250 105.13 21.67 -92.82
CA SER A 250 105.83 21.36 -94.08
C SER A 250 105.88 22.59 -95.03
N PRO A 251 104.75 23.30 -95.28
CA PRO A 251 104.78 24.50 -96.13
C PRO A 251 105.72 25.62 -95.65
N CYS A 252 105.89 25.75 -94.34
CA CYS A 252 106.67 26.83 -93.72
C CYS A 252 108.17 26.64 -93.97
N ILE A 253 108.62 25.39 -93.95
CA ILE A 253 110.02 25.03 -94.18
C ILE A 253 110.31 24.89 -95.66
N GLN A 254 109.37 24.34 -96.44
CA GLN A 254 109.48 24.29 -97.90
C GLN A 254 109.67 25.68 -98.50
N ARG A 255 108.87 26.66 -98.07
CA ARG A 255 109.00 28.06 -98.50
C ARG A 255 110.37 28.65 -98.19
N ASN A 256 110.95 28.37 -97.02
CA ASN A 256 112.30 28.84 -96.66
C ASN A 256 113.39 28.24 -97.57
N LEU A 257 113.24 26.97 -97.97
CA LEU A 257 114.17 26.30 -98.88
C LEU A 257 114.07 26.86 -100.30
N GLU A 258 112.85 27.14 -100.77
CA GLU A 258 112.59 27.74 -102.10
C GLU A 258 113.20 29.14 -102.24
N ILE A 259 113.02 30.01 -101.24
CA ILE A 259 113.61 31.36 -101.23
C ILE A 259 115.12 31.35 -100.88
N ARG A 260 115.74 30.16 -100.84
CA ARG A 260 117.15 29.92 -100.47
C ARG A 260 117.55 30.47 -99.10
N HIS A 261 116.59 30.72 -98.23
CA HIS A 261 116.82 31.14 -96.85
C HIS A 261 117.06 29.91 -95.97
N ARG A 262 118.24 29.31 -96.18
CA ARG A 262 118.69 28.03 -95.59
C ARG A 262 119.10 28.17 -94.12
N LYS A 263 118.24 28.74 -93.27
CA LYS A 263 118.41 28.90 -91.82
C LYS A 263 117.11 28.54 -91.10
N CYS A 264 117.19 27.73 -90.05
CA CYS A 264 116.03 27.30 -89.27
C CYS A 264 115.28 28.53 -88.70
N PRO A 265 113.95 28.64 -88.87
CA PRO A 265 113.19 29.77 -88.32
C PRO A 265 113.24 29.88 -86.80
N GLY A 266 113.45 28.77 -86.08
CA GLY A 266 113.47 28.76 -84.62
C GLY A 266 114.81 29.14 -84.01
N CYS A 267 115.92 28.76 -84.63
CA CYS A 267 117.26 28.91 -84.03
C CYS A 267 118.35 29.40 -84.97
N GLY A 268 118.03 29.67 -86.24
CA GLY A 268 118.97 30.19 -87.23
C GLY A 268 120.02 29.19 -87.73
N THR A 269 120.03 27.94 -87.24
CA THR A 269 120.96 26.89 -87.69
C THR A 269 120.79 26.63 -89.19
N PRO A 270 121.88 26.62 -89.99
CA PRO A 270 121.77 26.38 -91.41
C PRO A 270 121.32 24.94 -91.70
N PHE A 271 120.41 24.77 -92.66
CA PHE A 271 119.86 23.46 -93.05
C PHE A 271 119.60 23.37 -94.56
N GLY A 272 119.75 22.19 -95.14
CA GLY A 272 119.43 21.91 -96.54
C GLY A 272 118.18 21.03 -96.72
N GLN A 273 117.79 20.77 -97.97
CA GLN A 273 116.64 19.91 -98.28
C GLN A 273 116.76 18.50 -97.66
N ASN A 274 117.98 17.96 -97.61
CA ASN A 274 118.25 16.64 -97.05
C ASN A 274 118.16 16.60 -95.51
N ASP A 275 118.13 17.76 -94.86
CA ASP A 275 118.04 17.91 -93.41
C ASP A 275 116.59 18.09 -92.94
N VAL A 276 115.61 18.05 -93.83
CA VAL A 276 114.19 18.11 -93.50
C VAL A 276 113.59 16.71 -93.60
N ARG A 277 113.01 16.23 -92.50
CA ARG A 277 112.28 14.97 -92.47
C ARG A 277 110.86 15.22 -92.01
N GLU A 278 109.92 14.43 -92.52
CA GLU A 278 108.56 14.39 -91.98
C GLU A 278 108.60 13.85 -90.55
N ALA A 279 108.04 14.62 -89.62
CA ALA A 279 107.76 14.22 -88.26
C ALA A 279 106.28 13.83 -88.23
N LYS A 280 106.00 12.53 -88.22
CA LYS A 280 104.65 12.06 -87.88
C LYS A 280 104.44 12.33 -86.39
N ILE A 281 103.61 13.33 -86.08
CA ILE A 281 103.10 13.63 -84.74
C ILE A 281 101.74 12.98 -84.59
#